data_AF-A0A975H753-F1
#
_entry.id   AF-A0A975H753-F1
#
_cell.length_a   1.000
_cell.length_b   1.000
_cell.length_c   1.000
_cell.angle_alpha   90.00
_cell.angle_beta   90.00
_cell.angle_gamma   90.00
#
_symmetry.space_group_name_H-M   'P 1'
#
loop_
_entity.id
_entity.type
_entity.pdbx_description
1 polymer ?
#
loop_
_entity_poly.entity_id
_entity_poly.type
_entity_poly.pdbx_seq_one_letter_code
_entity_poly.pdbx_strand_id
1 'polypeptide(L)'
;MEAHIVAIADTALTPYSFRIIAVGYLSYRYLKLNTKSKNHKNMNQITEDKLNKLLSFTDENVISRFMDMYNVSETEAQDILLETLKFLYISQISGIFIPDDLLILDEMWHNFILFTPLYQKFSIEYFNTPYFHHLPATKAEKTQRKEDMKINPDKAKEKYLKKLEFLLSTTYDYFGAETVEKWFKIYPEKYSKENIKKLRK
;
A
#
# COMPACT_ATOMS: atom_id res chain seq x y z
N MET A 1 -20.68 -10.86 31.69
CA MET A 1 -21.84 -10.89 30.78
C MET A 1 -21.29 -11.23 29.41
N GLU A 2 -21.44 -12.49 29.03
CA GLU A 2 -20.82 -13.13 27.87
C GLU A 2 -21.42 -12.61 26.56
N ALA A 3 -20.56 -12.27 25.59
CA ALA A 3 -20.99 -12.00 24.22
C ALA A 3 -20.63 -13.22 23.37
N HIS A 4 -21.65 -14.00 23.04
CA HIS A 4 -21.57 -15.14 22.13
C HIS A 4 -21.20 -14.67 20.72
N ILE A 5 -20.08 -15.18 20.19
CA ILE A 5 -19.75 -15.11 18.77
C ILE A 5 -20.37 -16.33 18.10
N VAL A 6 -21.48 -16.14 17.40
CA VAL A 6 -22.04 -17.16 16.52
C VAL A 6 -21.31 -17.06 15.18
N ALA A 7 -20.43 -18.02 14.92
CA ALA A 7 -19.87 -18.25 13.59
C ALA A 7 -20.89 -19.07 12.78
N ILE A 8 -21.39 -18.51 11.68
CA ILE A 8 -22.07 -19.30 10.65
C ILE A 8 -21.11 -19.38 9.46
N ALA A 9 -20.56 -20.57 9.27
CA ALA A 9 -19.99 -20.99 8.01
C ALA A 9 -21.15 -21.32 7.06
N ASP A 10 -21.13 -20.75 5.85
CA ASP A 10 -21.05 -21.48 4.57
C ASP A 10 -21.65 -20.66 3.41
N THR A 11 -21.06 -20.88 2.22
CA THR A 11 -21.54 -20.56 0.86
C THR A 11 -21.35 -19.13 0.29
N ALA A 12 -20.61 -19.10 -0.82
CA ALA A 12 -20.48 -18.03 -1.83
C ALA A 12 -19.89 -16.68 -1.37
N LEU A 13 -18.57 -16.53 -1.51
CA LEU A 13 -17.85 -15.25 -1.36
C LEU A 13 -18.23 -14.27 -2.48
N THR A 14 -19.22 -13.43 -2.20
CA THR A 14 -19.51 -12.17 -2.91
C THR A 14 -18.86 -10.99 -2.15
N PRO A 15 -18.81 -9.76 -2.71
CA PRO A 15 -17.98 -8.63 -2.22
C PRO A 15 -18.25 -8.14 -0.78
N TYR A 16 -19.23 -8.71 -0.08
CA TYR A 16 -19.64 -8.31 1.26
C TYR A 16 -18.69 -8.77 2.39
N SER A 17 -17.74 -9.68 2.11
CA SER A 17 -16.79 -10.19 3.12
C SER A 17 -15.73 -9.16 3.59
N PHE A 18 -15.62 -7.99 2.94
CA PHE A 18 -14.69 -6.92 3.34
C PHE A 18 -15.13 -6.14 4.59
N ARG A 19 -16.41 -6.17 4.97
CA ARG A 19 -16.91 -5.45 6.15
C ARG A 19 -16.46 -6.05 7.50
N ILE A 20 -16.13 -7.34 7.55
CA ILE A 20 -15.88 -8.03 8.82
C ILE A 20 -14.44 -7.84 9.32
N ILE A 21 -13.46 -7.71 8.41
CA ILE A 21 -12.05 -7.55 8.78
C ILE A 21 -11.78 -6.13 9.31
N ALA A 22 -12.41 -5.10 8.73
CA ALA A 22 -12.25 -3.72 9.18
C ALA A 22 -12.88 -3.45 10.56
N VAL A 23 -14.08 -4.00 10.83
CA VAL A 23 -14.79 -3.75 12.11
C VAL A 23 -14.17 -4.52 13.28
N GLY A 24 -13.66 -5.74 13.04
CA GLY A 24 -12.97 -6.52 14.08
C GLY A 24 -11.64 -5.92 14.53
N TYR A 25 -10.89 -5.30 13.62
CA TYR A 25 -9.58 -4.70 13.92
C TYR A 25 -9.68 -3.40 14.74
N LEU A 26 -10.69 -2.57 14.44
CA LEU A 26 -10.95 -1.30 15.12
C LEU A 26 -11.24 -1.48 16.61
N SER A 27 -11.93 -2.57 16.99
CA SER A 27 -12.26 -2.85 18.39
C SER A 27 -11.08 -3.36 19.23
N TYR A 28 -10.10 -4.05 18.61
CA TYR A 28 -8.99 -4.66 19.35
C TYR A 28 -7.86 -3.67 19.68
N ARG A 29 -7.58 -2.68 18.81
CA ARG A 29 -6.50 -1.70 19.05
C ARG A 29 -6.88 -0.56 20.01
N TYR A 30 -8.16 -0.16 20.07
CA TYR A 30 -8.61 0.90 20.97
C TYR A 30 -8.34 0.57 22.45
N LEU A 31 -8.36 -0.72 22.81
CA LEU A 31 -8.06 -1.20 24.17
C LEU A 31 -6.56 -1.22 24.53
N LYS A 32 -5.64 -1.18 23.55
CA LYS A 32 -4.20 -1.42 23.80
C LYS A 32 -3.36 -0.13 23.89
N LEU A 33 -3.87 1.00 23.42
CA LEU A 33 -3.10 2.26 23.32
C LEU A 33 -3.16 3.15 24.57
N ASN A 34 -3.91 2.78 25.62
CA ASN A 34 -4.11 3.67 26.77
C ASN A 34 -3.01 3.60 27.87
N THR A 35 -1.81 3.14 27.52
CA THR A 35 -0.68 3.10 28.47
C THR A 35 0.66 3.37 27.77
N LYS A 36 1.12 4.63 27.71
CA LYS A 36 2.50 5.07 28.04
C LYS A 36 2.79 6.53 27.67
N SER A 37 3.79 7.09 28.36
CA SER A 37 3.87 8.46 28.85
C SER A 37 4.98 9.33 28.19
N LYS A 38 4.69 10.62 28.11
CA LYS A 38 5.51 11.85 28.17
C LYS A 38 7.06 11.73 28.07
N ASN A 39 7.57 11.57 26.84
CA ASN A 39 8.86 12.12 26.36
C ASN A 39 8.89 12.26 24.82
N HIS A 40 7.71 12.41 24.20
CA HIS A 40 7.45 12.08 22.80
C HIS A 40 7.45 13.29 21.84
N LYS A 41 7.54 14.53 22.35
CA LYS A 41 7.28 15.73 21.54
C LYS A 41 8.39 16.11 20.53
N ASN A 42 9.67 15.88 20.83
CA ASN A 42 10.78 16.32 19.94
C ASN A 42 11.06 15.36 18.77
N MET A 43 10.98 14.03 18.98
CA MET A 43 11.20 13.06 17.88
C MET A 43 10.00 12.91 16.97
N ASN A 44 8.78 13.04 17.48
CA ASN A 44 7.57 12.99 16.65
C ASN A 44 7.49 14.17 15.69
N GLN A 45 7.80 15.40 16.15
CA GLN A 45 7.77 16.58 15.28
C GLN A 45 8.79 16.48 14.13
N ILE A 46 10.02 16.05 14.42
CA ILE A 46 11.07 15.88 13.38
C ILE A 46 10.68 14.81 12.35
N THR A 47 9.95 13.77 12.78
CA THR A 47 9.48 12.69 11.91
C THR A 47 8.29 13.15 11.07
N GLU A 48 7.40 13.97 11.65
CA GLU A 48 6.25 14.57 10.98
C GLU A 48 6.69 15.58 9.91
N ASP A 49 7.67 16.44 10.20
CA ASP A 49 8.20 17.41 9.23
C ASP A 49 8.86 16.71 8.02
N LYS A 50 9.60 15.62 8.27
CA LYS A 50 10.19 14.80 7.19
C LYS A 50 9.12 14.12 6.34
N LEU A 51 8.08 13.59 6.97
CA LEU A 51 6.96 12.97 6.27
C LEU A 51 6.21 14.01 5.42
N ASN A 52 5.90 15.16 5.98
CA ASN A 52 5.24 16.26 5.25
C ASN A 52 6.08 16.72 4.06
N LYS A 53 7.41 16.83 4.25
CA LYS A 53 8.32 17.15 3.15
C LYS A 53 8.28 16.08 2.06
N LEU A 54 8.33 14.80 2.40
CA LEU A 54 8.18 13.69 1.44
C LEU A 54 6.87 13.79 0.67
N LEU A 55 5.74 13.97 1.37
CA LEU A 55 4.41 14.02 0.77
C LEU A 55 4.15 15.29 -0.04
N SER A 56 5.01 16.31 0.09
CA SER A 56 4.98 17.52 -0.74
C SER A 56 5.75 17.39 -2.06
N PHE A 57 6.49 16.29 -2.26
CA PHE A 57 7.27 16.07 -3.47
C PHE A 57 6.36 15.97 -4.70
N THR A 58 6.74 16.70 -5.75
CA THR A 58 6.10 16.64 -7.07
C THR A 58 7.11 16.97 -8.16
N ASP A 59 6.88 16.47 -9.37
CA ASP A 59 7.68 16.78 -10.55
C ASP A 59 6.81 16.72 -11.81
N GLU A 60 6.82 17.80 -12.60
CA GLU A 60 5.97 17.95 -13.79
C GLU A 60 6.26 16.90 -14.87
N ASN A 61 7.51 16.45 -14.99
CA ASN A 61 7.90 15.48 -16.02
C ASN A 61 7.42 14.07 -15.64
N VAL A 62 7.49 13.74 -14.34
CA VAL A 62 6.93 12.48 -13.82
C VAL A 62 5.43 12.42 -14.09
N ILE A 63 4.71 13.50 -13.80
CA ILE A 63 3.26 13.60 -14.02
C ILE A 63 2.93 13.54 -15.52
N SER A 64 3.57 14.37 -16.34
CA SER A 64 3.35 14.43 -17.80
C SER A 64 3.55 13.06 -18.43
N ARG A 65 4.66 12.37 -18.13
CA ARG A 65 4.94 11.05 -18.69
C ARG A 65 3.93 10.00 -18.24
N PHE A 66 3.44 10.08 -17.01
CA PHE A 66 2.39 9.18 -16.54
C PHE A 66 1.08 9.38 -17.32
N MET A 67 0.73 10.63 -17.62
CA MET A 67 -0.41 10.97 -18.47
C MET A 67 -0.21 10.57 -19.94
N ASP A 68 1.03 10.50 -20.43
CA ASP A 68 1.33 9.96 -21.76
C ASP A 68 1.12 8.44 -21.81
N MET A 69 1.34 7.74 -20.70
CA MET A 69 1.13 6.29 -20.60
C MET A 69 -0.35 5.93 -20.37
N TYR A 70 -1.07 6.76 -19.63
CA TYR A 70 -2.42 6.45 -19.14
C TYR A 70 -3.38 7.63 -19.40
N ASN A 71 -4.60 7.31 -19.84
CA ASN A 71 -5.68 8.27 -20.02
C ASN A 71 -6.29 8.70 -18.67
N VAL A 72 -5.52 9.46 -17.90
CA VAL A 72 -5.88 10.02 -16.59
C VAL A 72 -5.74 11.54 -16.63
N SER A 73 -6.46 12.24 -15.75
CA SER A 73 -6.29 13.70 -15.61
C SER A 73 -5.00 14.05 -14.85
N GLU A 74 -4.53 15.29 -14.95
CA GLU A 74 -3.36 15.75 -14.20
C GLU A 74 -3.58 15.65 -12.68
N THR A 75 -4.75 16.07 -12.19
CA THR A 75 -5.13 15.94 -10.77
C THR A 75 -5.11 14.49 -10.31
N GLU A 76 -5.56 13.57 -11.17
CA GLU A 76 -5.52 12.13 -10.87
C GLU A 76 -4.10 11.57 -10.86
N ALA A 77 -3.23 12.01 -11.77
CA ALA A 77 -1.82 11.62 -11.78
C ALA A 77 -1.08 12.16 -10.54
N GLN A 78 -1.36 13.40 -10.12
CA GLN A 78 -0.83 14.00 -8.89
C GLN A 78 -1.30 13.24 -7.65
N ASP A 79 -2.58 12.86 -7.61
CA ASP A 79 -3.15 12.06 -6.53
C ASP A 79 -2.50 10.66 -6.45
N ILE A 80 -2.30 10.00 -7.60
CA ILE A 80 -1.59 8.71 -7.67
C ILE A 80 -0.14 8.87 -7.18
N LEU A 81 0.57 9.93 -7.56
CA LEU A 81 1.93 10.20 -7.09
C LEU A 81 1.96 10.36 -5.57
N LEU A 82 1.05 11.14 -4.98
CA LEU A 82 0.93 11.32 -3.53
C LEU A 82 0.73 9.97 -2.81
N GLU A 83 -0.17 9.12 -3.31
CA GLU A 83 -0.40 7.80 -2.75
C GLU A 83 0.81 6.85 -2.95
N THR A 84 1.55 6.97 -4.06
CA THR A 84 2.83 6.27 -4.25
C THR A 84 3.84 6.70 -3.20
N LEU A 85 3.98 7.99 -2.91
CA LEU A 85 4.91 8.50 -1.89
C LEU A 85 4.58 7.95 -0.49
N LYS A 86 3.29 7.89 -0.13
CA LYS A 86 2.82 7.20 1.10
C LYS A 86 3.25 5.74 1.11
N PHE A 87 3.08 5.02 -0.01
CA PHE A 87 3.51 3.63 -0.11
C PHE A 87 5.02 3.46 0.05
N LEU A 88 5.84 4.30 -0.60
CA LEU A 88 7.30 4.27 -0.47
C LEU A 88 7.77 4.49 0.97
N TYR A 89 7.07 5.37 1.70
CA TYR A 89 7.37 5.63 3.11
C TYR A 89 7.19 4.37 3.97
N ILE A 90 6.06 3.67 3.84
CA ILE A 90 5.83 2.44 4.64
C ILE A 90 6.57 1.23 4.08
N SER A 91 6.96 1.21 2.81
CA SER A 91 7.65 0.06 2.20
C SER A 91 9.07 -0.16 2.75
N GLN A 92 9.58 0.78 3.54
CA GLN A 92 10.80 0.61 4.33
C GLN A 92 10.63 -0.41 5.47
N ILE A 93 9.39 -0.66 5.89
CA ILE A 93 9.06 -1.59 6.98
C ILE A 93 9.08 -3.02 6.43
N SER A 94 9.90 -3.86 7.07
CA SER A 94 10.03 -5.27 6.69
C SER A 94 8.67 -5.99 6.72
N GLY A 95 8.36 -6.71 5.64
CA GLY A 95 7.10 -7.43 5.48
C GLY A 95 6.06 -6.70 4.63
N ILE A 96 6.22 -5.39 4.40
CA ILE A 96 5.42 -4.65 3.42
C ILE A 96 5.75 -5.14 2.01
N PHE A 97 4.70 -5.29 1.21
CA PHE A 97 4.77 -5.69 -0.20
C PHE A 97 3.71 -4.93 -0.97
N ILE A 98 3.87 -4.85 -2.30
CA ILE A 98 2.85 -4.27 -3.17
C ILE A 98 1.94 -5.40 -3.70
N PRO A 99 0.65 -5.47 -3.29
CA PRO A 99 -0.31 -6.42 -3.86
C PRO A 99 -0.79 -5.95 -5.24
N ASP A 100 -1.41 -6.86 -5.99
CA ASP A 100 -2.05 -6.55 -7.27
C ASP A 100 -3.11 -5.43 -7.16
N ASP A 101 -3.73 -5.30 -5.99
CA ASP A 101 -4.72 -4.26 -5.64
C ASP A 101 -4.16 -2.83 -5.75
N LEU A 102 -2.83 -2.68 -5.64
CA LEU A 102 -2.12 -1.39 -5.70
C LEU A 102 -1.31 -1.23 -7.00
N LEU A 103 -1.69 -1.94 -8.06
CA LEU A 103 -0.95 -1.96 -9.32
C LEU A 103 -0.70 -0.55 -9.89
N ILE A 104 -1.64 0.39 -9.75
CA ILE A 104 -1.44 1.76 -10.22
C ILE A 104 -0.28 2.48 -9.51
N LEU A 105 -0.07 2.20 -8.22
CA LEU A 105 1.04 2.76 -7.44
C LEU A 105 2.37 2.20 -7.93
N ASP A 106 2.38 0.91 -8.28
CA ASP A 106 3.53 0.22 -8.87
C ASP A 106 3.90 0.80 -10.24
N GLU A 107 2.89 1.05 -11.08
CA GLU A 107 3.07 1.68 -12.40
C GLU A 107 3.60 3.13 -12.28
N MET A 108 3.11 3.90 -11.31
CA MET A 108 3.65 5.23 -11.03
C MET A 108 5.09 5.17 -10.50
N TRP A 109 5.40 4.20 -9.65
CA TRP A 109 6.77 4.00 -9.16
C TRP A 109 7.72 3.63 -10.30
N HIS A 110 7.32 2.71 -11.19
CA HIS A 110 8.08 2.39 -12.40
C HIS A 110 8.29 3.62 -13.29
N ASN A 111 7.26 4.43 -13.50
CA ASN A 111 7.37 5.69 -14.23
C ASN A 111 8.40 6.63 -13.59
N PHE A 112 8.36 6.79 -12.26
CA PHE A 112 9.25 7.68 -11.54
C PHE A 112 10.73 7.22 -11.61
N ILE A 113 10.98 5.92 -11.48
CA ILE A 113 12.33 5.32 -11.56
C ILE A 113 13.06 5.67 -12.86
N LEU A 114 12.33 5.85 -13.97
CA LEU A 114 12.92 6.17 -15.28
C LEU A 114 13.55 7.57 -15.33
N PHE A 115 13.17 8.48 -14.43
CA PHE A 115 13.82 9.77 -14.25
C PHE A 115 15.05 9.61 -13.34
N THR A 116 16.01 8.79 -13.77
CA THR A 116 17.06 8.24 -12.90
C THR A 116 17.85 9.29 -12.09
N PRO A 117 18.23 10.48 -12.62
CA PRO A 117 18.94 11.48 -11.82
C PRO A 117 18.03 12.13 -10.77
N LEU A 118 16.75 12.35 -11.10
CA LEU A 118 15.75 12.88 -10.17
C LEU A 118 15.46 11.85 -9.08
N TYR A 119 15.23 10.60 -9.45
CA TYR A 119 14.94 9.51 -8.53
C TYR A 119 16.10 9.21 -7.58
N GLN A 120 17.35 9.34 -8.05
CA GLN A 120 18.54 9.25 -7.20
C GLN A 120 18.59 10.38 -6.16
N LYS A 121 18.35 11.64 -6.58
CA LYS A 121 18.29 12.78 -5.64
C LYS A 121 17.19 12.59 -4.60
N PHE A 122 16.00 12.19 -5.05
CA PHE A 122 14.87 11.86 -4.20
C PHE A 122 15.21 10.76 -3.18
N SER A 123 15.87 9.68 -3.62
CA SER A 123 16.30 8.58 -2.75
C SER A 123 17.25 9.04 -1.63
N ILE A 124 18.21 9.89 -1.97
CA ILE A 124 19.16 10.45 -1.00
C ILE A 124 18.44 11.39 -0.04
N GLU A 125 17.61 12.29 -0.57
CA GLU A 125 16.95 13.34 0.20
C GLU A 125 15.94 12.80 1.22
N TYR A 126 15.11 11.84 0.81
CA TYR A 126 13.98 11.37 1.63
C TYR A 126 14.25 10.05 2.35
N PHE A 127 15.14 9.22 1.81
CA PHE A 127 15.39 7.88 2.35
C PHE A 127 16.85 7.65 2.75
N ASN A 128 17.72 8.65 2.60
CA ASN A 128 19.14 8.58 2.96
C ASN A 128 19.86 7.35 2.37
N THR A 129 19.50 6.98 1.14
CA THR A 129 20.13 5.90 0.39
C THR A 129 20.51 6.42 -1.00
N PRO A 130 21.65 5.98 -1.58
CA PRO A 130 21.99 6.33 -2.97
C PRO A 130 20.89 5.96 -3.96
N TYR A 131 20.15 4.89 -3.68
CA TYR A 131 19.05 4.46 -4.53
C TYR A 131 18.01 3.69 -3.70
N PHE A 132 16.76 4.12 -3.72
CA PHE A 132 15.67 3.40 -3.08
C PHE A 132 15.16 2.31 -4.03
N HIS A 133 15.58 1.06 -3.81
CA HIS A 133 15.35 0.00 -4.78
C HIS A 133 13.91 -0.50 -4.76
N HIS A 134 13.29 -0.53 -5.95
CA HIS A 134 12.14 -1.39 -6.21
C HIS A 134 12.64 -2.81 -6.48
N LEU A 135 12.11 -3.80 -5.74
CA LEU A 135 12.54 -5.20 -5.82
C LEU A 135 11.38 -6.10 -6.29
N PRO A 136 11.20 -6.29 -7.60
CA PRO A 136 10.19 -7.20 -8.12
C PRO A 136 10.44 -8.65 -7.69
N ALA A 137 9.36 -9.41 -7.52
CA ALA A 137 9.46 -10.84 -7.25
C ALA A 137 10.24 -11.56 -8.38
N THR A 138 11.26 -12.30 -7.98
CA THR A 138 12.10 -13.11 -8.85
C THR A 138 11.29 -14.24 -9.52
N LYS A 139 11.85 -14.82 -10.60
CA LYS A 139 11.24 -15.98 -11.27
C LYS A 139 11.09 -17.16 -10.30
N ALA A 140 12.08 -17.41 -9.46
CA ALA A 140 12.07 -18.49 -8.48
C ALA A 140 10.93 -18.30 -7.46
N GLU A 141 10.78 -17.09 -6.90
CA GLU A 141 9.69 -16.78 -5.97
C GLU A 141 8.31 -16.91 -6.61
N LYS A 142 8.17 -16.49 -7.88
CA LYS A 142 6.92 -16.67 -8.64
C LYS A 142 6.60 -18.14 -8.87
N THR A 143 7.60 -18.96 -9.18
CA THR A 143 7.42 -20.42 -9.33
C THR A 143 7.04 -21.07 -8.01
N GLN A 144 7.78 -20.78 -6.93
CA GLN A 144 7.49 -21.31 -5.60
C GLN A 144 6.07 -20.92 -5.15
N ARG A 145 5.64 -19.68 -5.36
CA ARG A 145 4.28 -19.25 -5.04
C ARG A 145 3.23 -20.07 -5.79
N LYS A 146 3.45 -20.37 -7.07
CA LYS A 146 2.55 -21.20 -7.87
C LYS A 146 2.51 -22.64 -7.36
N GLU A 147 3.64 -23.17 -6.91
CA GLU A 147 3.74 -24.51 -6.33
C GLU A 147 3.04 -24.58 -4.96
N ASP A 148 3.29 -23.61 -4.07
CA ASP A 148 2.62 -23.50 -2.77
C ASP A 148 1.09 -23.47 -2.94
N MET A 149 0.59 -22.68 -3.91
CA MET A 149 -0.83 -22.61 -4.24
C MET A 149 -1.41 -23.93 -4.76
N LYS A 150 -0.60 -24.77 -5.41
CA LYS A 150 -1.03 -26.10 -5.90
C LYS A 150 -1.01 -27.15 -4.79
N ILE A 151 0.02 -27.13 -3.93
CA ILE A 151 0.25 -28.14 -2.89
C ILE A 151 -0.72 -27.94 -1.73
N ASN A 152 -0.85 -26.71 -1.24
CA ASN A 152 -1.72 -26.39 -0.12
C ASN A 152 -2.32 -24.98 -0.30
N PRO A 153 -3.40 -24.86 -1.09
CA PRO A 153 -4.02 -23.58 -1.41
C PRO A 153 -4.48 -22.82 -0.17
N ASP A 154 -5.00 -23.52 0.85
CA ASP A 154 -5.50 -22.89 2.08
C ASP A 154 -4.37 -22.26 2.88
N LYS A 155 -3.25 -22.97 3.07
CA LYS A 155 -2.08 -22.44 3.76
C LYS A 155 -1.44 -21.28 2.98
N ALA A 156 -1.38 -21.37 1.65
CA ALA A 156 -0.89 -20.28 0.81
C ALA A 156 -1.77 -19.03 0.92
N LYS A 157 -3.10 -19.21 0.93
CA LYS A 157 -4.08 -18.15 1.15
C LYS A 157 -3.95 -17.54 2.54
N GLU A 158 -3.85 -18.34 3.60
CA GLU A 158 -3.66 -17.86 4.98
C GLU A 158 -2.39 -17.00 5.11
N LYS A 159 -1.28 -17.45 4.53
CA LYS A 159 -0.01 -16.70 4.51
C LYS A 159 -0.14 -15.36 3.78
N TYR A 160 -0.88 -15.33 2.66
CA TYR A 160 -1.14 -14.10 1.93
C TYR A 160 -2.03 -13.14 2.75
N LEU A 161 -3.11 -13.63 3.34
CA LEU A 161 -4.03 -12.83 4.16
C LEU A 161 -3.31 -12.21 5.36
N LYS A 162 -2.40 -12.93 6.03
CA LYS A 162 -1.59 -12.36 7.12
C LYS A 162 -0.69 -11.20 6.66
N LYS A 163 -0.10 -11.31 5.47
CA LYS A 163 0.69 -10.21 4.89
C LYS A 163 -0.20 -9.01 4.54
N LEU A 164 -1.37 -9.27 3.98
CA LEU A 164 -2.34 -8.23 3.63
C LEU A 164 -2.87 -7.51 4.88
N GLU A 165 -3.16 -8.25 5.95
CA GLU A 165 -3.54 -7.70 7.26
C GLU A 165 -2.45 -6.79 7.82
N PHE A 166 -1.18 -7.23 7.75
CA PHE A 166 -0.05 -6.41 8.18
C PHE A 166 0.05 -5.11 7.38
N LEU A 167 -0.06 -5.18 6.05
CA LEU A 167 -0.10 -4.00 5.19
C LEU A 167 -1.25 -3.05 5.54
N LEU A 168 -2.48 -3.58 5.64
CA LEU A 168 -3.68 -2.81 6.02
C LEU A 168 -3.50 -2.07 7.35
N SER A 169 -3.06 -2.80 8.38
CA SER A 169 -2.85 -2.23 9.71
C SER A 169 -1.76 -1.16 9.70
N THR A 170 -0.69 -1.35 8.94
CA THR A 170 0.39 -0.38 8.79
C THR A 170 -0.10 0.86 8.05
N THR A 171 -0.83 0.72 6.94
CA THR A 171 -1.43 1.85 6.22
C THR A 171 -2.36 2.65 7.13
N TYR A 172 -3.19 1.97 7.93
CA TYR A 172 -4.08 2.64 8.88
C TYR A 172 -3.30 3.43 9.94
N ASP A 173 -2.29 2.82 10.53
CA ASP A 173 -1.50 3.44 11.60
C ASP A 173 -0.77 4.71 11.15
N TYR A 174 -0.29 4.73 9.91
CA TYR A 174 0.47 5.86 9.37
C TYR A 174 -0.40 6.90 8.66
N PHE A 175 -1.45 6.49 7.95
CA PHE A 175 -2.19 7.37 7.04
C PHE A 175 -3.71 7.35 7.21
N GLY A 176 -4.22 6.62 8.20
CA GLY A 176 -5.62 6.62 8.58
C GLY A 176 -6.57 5.86 7.63
N ALA A 177 -7.85 5.90 7.99
CA ALA A 177 -8.91 5.12 7.34
C ALA A 177 -9.13 5.51 5.87
N GLU A 178 -9.02 6.79 5.52
CA GLU A 178 -9.24 7.26 4.15
C GLU A 178 -8.25 6.64 3.17
N THR A 179 -6.97 6.57 3.55
CA THR A 179 -5.93 5.94 2.72
C THR A 179 -6.19 4.44 2.58
N VAL A 180 -6.63 3.77 3.66
CA VAL A 180 -7.01 2.34 3.61
C VAL A 180 -8.19 2.11 2.66
N GLU A 181 -9.25 2.90 2.76
CA GLU A 181 -10.41 2.79 1.86
C GLU A 181 -9.99 3.01 0.41
N LYS A 182 -9.18 4.04 0.16
CA LYS A 182 -8.69 4.35 -1.18
C LYS A 182 -7.90 3.20 -1.78
N TRP A 183 -6.95 2.66 -1.04
CA TRP A 183 -6.05 1.60 -1.49
C TRP A 183 -6.71 0.23 -1.65
N PHE A 184 -7.65 -0.13 -0.77
CA PHE A 184 -8.18 -1.50 -0.71
C PHE A 184 -9.65 -1.64 -1.10
N LYS A 185 -10.30 -0.55 -1.48
CA LYS A 185 -11.67 -0.56 -2.03
C LYS A 185 -11.74 0.20 -3.35
N ILE A 186 -11.27 1.45 -3.39
CA ILE A 186 -11.40 2.30 -4.58
C ILE A 186 -10.43 1.88 -5.69
N TYR A 187 -9.15 1.73 -5.38
CA TYR A 187 -8.11 1.41 -6.36
C TYR A 187 -8.24 0.03 -7.02
N PRO A 188 -8.63 -1.04 -6.31
CA PRO A 188 -8.83 -2.34 -6.94
C PRO A 188 -9.97 -2.34 -7.95
N GLU A 189 -11.02 -1.55 -7.71
CA GLU A 189 -12.13 -1.37 -8.66
C GLU A 189 -11.71 -0.48 -9.84
N LYS A 190 -11.14 0.69 -9.55
CA LYS A 190 -10.78 1.70 -10.57
C LYS A 190 -9.61 1.26 -11.44
N TYR A 191 -8.58 0.69 -10.84
CA TYR A 191 -7.31 0.33 -11.46
C TYR A 191 -7.04 -1.18 -11.39
N SER A 192 -8.09 -1.98 -11.53
CA SER A 192 -7.94 -3.42 -11.76
C SER A 192 -7.02 -3.70 -12.95
N LYS A 193 -6.44 -4.90 -13.03
CA LYS A 193 -5.62 -5.33 -14.18
C LYS A 193 -6.32 -5.15 -15.52
N GLU A 194 -7.64 -5.28 -15.55
CA GLU A 194 -8.44 -5.09 -16.76
C GLU A 194 -8.65 -3.60 -17.06
N ASN A 195 -8.90 -2.79 -16.04
CA ASN A 195 -9.16 -1.36 -16.21
C ASN A 195 -7.89 -0.56 -16.53
N ILE A 196 -6.74 -0.87 -15.90
CA ILE A 196 -5.45 -0.26 -16.27
C ILE A 196 -5.12 -0.50 -17.75
N LYS A 197 -5.40 -1.69 -18.29
CA LYS A 197 -5.16 -1.96 -19.71
C LYS A 197 -6.01 -1.07 -20.63
N LYS A 198 -7.24 -0.74 -20.23
CA LYS A 198 -8.13 0.18 -20.98
C LYS A 198 -7.68 1.63 -20.87
N LEU A 199 -7.04 2.00 -19.76
CA LEU A 199 -6.48 3.33 -19.55
C LEU A 199 -5.18 3.54 -20.33
N ARG A 200 -4.43 2.48 -20.62
CA ARG A 200 -3.14 2.59 -21.32
C ARG A 200 -3.32 3.11 -22.75
N LYS A 201 -2.52 4.11 -23.13
CA LYS A 201 -2.49 4.69 -24.48
C LYS A 201 -1.62 3.88 -25.44
#